data_AF-A0A945D3Y0-F1
#
_entry.id   AF-A0A945D3Y0-F1
#
_cell.length_a   1.000
_cell.length_b   1.000
_cell.length_c   1.000
_cell.angle_alpha   90.00
_cell.angle_beta   90.00
_cell.angle_gamma   90.00
#
_symmetry.space_group_name_H-M   'P 1'
#
loop_
_entity.id
_entity.type
_entity.pdbx_description
1 polymer ?
#
loop_
_entity_poly.entity_id
_entity_poly.type
_entity_poly.pdbx_seq_one_letter_code
_entity_poly.pdbx_strand_id
1 'polypeptide(L)' 'MIPQEIEHQVRQVASYYADKLPQSGQDELPEVPEWLSTEAQSWIRSHYFEFSDLVVAARKAS' A
#
# COMPACT_ATOMS: atom_id res chain seq x y z
N MET A 1 -12.89 -8.47 -3.10
CA MET A 1 -13.65 -7.76 -2.04
C MET A 1 -12.77 -7.75 -0.80
N ILE A 2 -12.44 -6.57 -0.27
CA ILE A 2 -11.51 -6.45 0.86
C ILE A 2 -12.29 -6.68 2.16
N PRO A 3 -11.84 -7.57 3.07
CA PRO A 3 -12.41 -7.64 4.42
C PRO A 3 -12.28 -6.28 5.11
N GLN A 4 -13.33 -5.77 5.77
CA GLN A 4 -13.32 -4.41 6.35
C GLN A 4 -12.16 -4.19 7.33
N GLU A 5 -11.78 -5.22 8.10
CA GLU A 5 -10.63 -5.19 9.02
C GLU A 5 -9.29 -5.01 8.31
N ILE A 6 -9.18 -5.49 7.06
CA ILE A 6 -7.97 -5.42 6.23
C ILE A 6 -7.95 -4.15 5.39
N GLU A 7 -9.12 -3.66 4.98
CA GLU A 7 -9.26 -2.48 4.14
C GLU A 7 -8.57 -1.25 4.73
N HIS A 8 -8.71 -1.04 6.04
CA HIS A 8 -8.05 0.10 6.70
C HIS A 8 -6.53 0.04 6.58
N GLN A 9 -5.92 -1.12 6.86
CA GLN A 9 -4.46 -1.29 6.79
C GLN A 9 -3.95 -1.19 5.36
N VAL A 10 -4.68 -1.76 4.39
CA VAL A 10 -4.35 -1.67 2.97
C VAL A 10 -4.40 -0.22 2.48
N ARG A 11 -5.41 0.57 2.90
CA ARG A 11 -5.47 1.99 2.54
C ARG A 11 -4.34 2.81 3.18
N GLN A 12 -4.05 2.56 4.46
CA GLN A 12 -2.94 3.23 5.15
C GLN A 12 -1.60 2.93 4.48
N VAL A 13 -1.36 1.68 4.08
CA VAL A 13 -0.08 1.30 3.47
C VAL A 13 0.00 1.80 2.03
N ALA A 14 -1.13 1.88 1.33
CA ALA A 14 -1.21 2.53 0.04
C ALA A 14 -0.83 4.02 0.11
N SER A 15 -1.35 4.77 1.10
CA SER A 15 -0.95 6.16 1.35
C SER A 15 0.54 6.28 1.72
N TYR A 16 1.03 5.40 2.60
CA TYR A 16 2.45 5.37 2.96
C TYR A 16 3.36 5.20 1.74
N TYR A 17 3.04 4.26 0.85
CA TYR A 17 3.80 4.08 -0.38
C TYR A 17 3.61 5.24 -1.37
N ALA A 18 2.43 5.84 -1.42
CA ALA A 18 2.17 7.00 -2.26
C ALA A 18 3.07 8.19 -1.89
N ASP A 19 3.28 8.44 -0.60
CA ASP A 19 4.20 9.45 -0.09
C ASP A 19 5.68 9.12 -0.35
N LYS A 20 6.02 7.82 -0.41
CA LYS A 20 7.38 7.34 -0.63
C LYS A 20 7.78 7.24 -2.10
N LEU A 21 6.83 7.07 -3.02
CA LEU A 21 7.06 7.05 -4.47
C LEU A 21 7.90 8.22 -5.02
N PRO A 22 7.71 9.50 -4.61
CA PRO A 22 8.57 10.59 -5.07
C PRO A 22 10.02 10.52 -4.51
N GLN A 23 10.26 9.77 -3.43
CA GLN A 23 11.60 9.52 -2.89
C GLN A 23 12.31 8.36 -3.61
N SER A 24 11.56 7.43 -4.23
CA SER A 24 12.08 6.29 -5.01
C SER A 24 12.71 6.67 -6.37
N GLY A 25 13.20 7.90 -6.53
CA GLY A 25 14.29 8.18 -7.49
C GLY A 25 15.61 7.53 -7.08
N GLN A 26 15.67 6.99 -5.86
CA GLN A 26 16.68 6.04 -5.39
C GLN A 26 16.08 4.62 -5.50
N ASP A 27 16.84 3.66 -6.03
CA ASP A 27 16.51 2.23 -6.23
C ASP A 27 16.00 1.46 -4.97
N GLU A 28 15.68 2.14 -3.89
CA GLU A 28 15.16 1.57 -2.66
C GLU A 28 13.63 1.42 -2.76
N LEU A 29 13.21 0.16 -2.90
CA LEU A 29 11.83 -0.23 -2.67
C LEU A 29 11.44 0.20 -1.25
N PRO A 30 10.28 0.87 -1.08
CA PRO A 30 9.86 1.30 0.23
C PRO A 30 9.62 0.10 1.14
N GLU A 31 10.13 0.19 2.37
CA GLU A 31 10.03 -0.90 3.35
C GLU A 31 8.57 -1.24 3.67
N VAL A 32 8.32 -2.53 3.93
CA VAL A 32 7.01 -3.00 4.38
C VAL A 32 6.83 -2.58 5.84
N PRO A 33 5.80 -1.79 6.18
CA PRO A 33 5.66 -1.33 7.55
C PRO A 33 5.37 -2.45 8.54
N GLU A 34 5.99 -2.40 9.72
CA GLU A 34 5.87 -3.46 10.76
C GLU A 34 4.46 -3.58 11.35
N TRP A 35 3.63 -2.54 11.22
CA TRP A 35 2.24 -2.53 11.67
C TRP A 35 1.28 -3.24 10.70
N LEU A 36 1.76 -3.65 9.51
CA LEU A 36 0.95 -4.32 8.50
C LEU A 36 0.76 -5.79 8.84
N SER A 37 -0.50 -6.21 9.08
CA SER A 37 -0.82 -7.59 9.44
C SER A 37 -0.48 -8.58 8.33
N THR A 38 -0.21 -9.82 8.71
CA THR A 38 0.05 -10.93 7.77
C THR A 38 -1.09 -11.13 6.77
N GLU A 39 -2.33 -10.87 7.20
CA GLU A 39 -3.53 -10.96 6.35
C GLU A 39 -3.57 -9.83 5.33
N ALA A 40 -3.24 -8.60 5.73
CA ALA A 40 -3.14 -7.47 4.80
C ALA A 40 -1.98 -7.67 3.81
N GLN A 41 -0.84 -8.18 4.26
CA GLN A 41 0.27 -8.57 3.40
C GLN A 41 -0.13 -9.65 2.38
N SER A 42 -0.85 -10.68 2.83
CA SER A 42 -1.35 -11.74 1.95
C SER A 42 -2.34 -11.18 0.93
N TRP A 43 -3.24 -10.30 1.36
CA TRP A 43 -4.18 -9.65 0.46
C TRP A 43 -3.46 -8.81 -0.61
N ILE A 44 -2.50 -7.98 -0.22
CA ILE A 44 -1.69 -7.13 -1.13
C ILE A 44 -0.95 -8.00 -2.15
N ARG A 45 -0.35 -9.11 -1.71
CA ARG A 45 0.34 -10.05 -2.60
C ARG A 45 -0.61 -10.69 -3.61
N SER A 46 -1.80 -11.08 -3.17
CA SER A 46 -2.82 -11.68 -4.05
C SER A 46 -3.51 -10.66 -4.97
N HIS A 47 -3.57 -9.38 -4.59
CA HIS A 47 -4.29 -8.32 -5.30
C HIS A 47 -3.37 -7.15 -5.64
N TYR A 48 -2.16 -7.46 -6.12
CA TYR A 48 -1.09 -6.47 -6.37
C TYR A 48 -1.52 -5.34 -7.33
N PHE A 49 -2.30 -5.67 -8.36
CA PHE A 49 -2.81 -4.67 -9.31
C PHE A 49 -3.79 -3.70 -8.63
N GLU A 50 -4.78 -4.22 -7.89
CA GLU A 50 -5.74 -3.40 -7.13
C GLU A 50 -5.03 -2.53 -6.10
N PHE A 51 -4.02 -3.09 -5.43
CA PHE A 51 -3.22 -2.35 -4.48
C PHE A 51 -2.43 -1.21 -5.14
N SER A 52 -1.86 -1.46 -6.32
CA SER A 52 -1.11 -0.44 -7.08
C SER A 52 -2.03 0.71 -7.49
N ASP A 53 -3.27 0.42 -7.90
CA ASP A 53 -4.27 1.45 -8.18
C ASP A 53 -4.62 2.29 -6.94
N LEU A 54 -4.73 1.66 -5.76
CA LEU A 54 -4.94 2.37 -4.49
C LEU A 54 -3.77 3.31 -4.16
N VAL A 55 -2.52 2.88 -4.37
CA VAL A 55 -1.33 3.71 -4.16
C VAL A 55 -1.35 4.93 -5.10
N VAL A 56 -1.64 4.72 -6.38
CA VAL A 56 -1.73 5.80 -7.37
C VAL A 56 -2.89 6.76 -7.07
N ALA A 57 -4.03 6.23 -6.63
CA ALA A 57 -5.19 7.03 -6.24
C ALA A 57 -4.90 7.86 -4.98
N ALA A 58 -4.24 7.27 -3.97
CA ALA A 58 -3.83 7.96 -2.76
C ALA A 58 -2.90 9.14 -3.07
N ARG A 59 -1.96 8.97 -4.02
CA ARG A 59 -1.07 10.05 -4.47
C ARG A 59 -1.83 11.25 -5.07
N LYS A 60 -2.92 11.01 -5.80
CA LYS A 60 -3.71 12.09 -6.43
C LYS A 60 -4.54 12.90 -5.44
N ALA A 61 -4.72 12.39 -4.22
CA ALA A 61 -5.52 13.03 -3.17
C ALA A 61 -4.68 13.93 -2.24
N SER A 62 -3.35 13.82 -2.28
CA SER A 62 -2.38 14.69 -1.58
C SER A 62 -2.00 15.90 -2.42
#